data_AF-A0A521FYF0-F1
#
_entry.id   AF-A0A521FYF0-F1
#
_cell.length_a   1.000
_cell.length_b   1.000
_cell.length_c   1.000
_cell.angle_alpha   90.00
_cell.angle_beta   90.00
_cell.angle_gamma   90.00
#
_symmetry.space_group_name_H-M   'P 1'
#
loop_
_entity.id
_entity.type
_entity.pdbx_description
1 polymer ?
#
loop_
_entity_poly.entity_id
_entity_poly.type
_entity_poly.pdbx_seq_one_letter_code
_entity_poly.pdbx_strand_id
1 'polypeptide(L)'
;MRPMLLHHLDKLLELDDREQKWNAYTVYQALINEWLDREVRKLRAHRCCGRRRMPERKELFNACVQIAERMQRRGERIISEDELQQLILADQNIAWLEEFELGGRSLLNRNSERAFRFSHYTIQEFLVAYGMINNAFAASEPVRPTDQLLRFLEISNSIT
;
A
#
# COMPACT_ATOMS: atom_id res chain seq x y z
N MET A 1 17.12 7.40 6.88
CA MET A 1 17.13 8.53 5.90
C MET A 1 15.73 8.65 5.31
N ARG A 2 15.16 9.87 5.26
CA ARG A 2 13.81 10.22 4.74
C ARG A 2 13.90 11.03 3.43
N PRO A 3 14.27 10.45 2.26
CA PRO A 3 14.29 11.23 1.02
C PRO A 3 12.92 11.34 0.34
N MET A 4 12.01 10.37 0.55
CA MET A 4 10.72 10.37 -0.17
C MET A 4 9.69 11.35 0.41
N LEU A 5 9.68 11.60 1.73
CA LEU A 5 8.73 12.54 2.34
C LEU A 5 8.97 13.99 1.89
N LEU A 6 10.22 14.36 1.62
CA LEU A 6 10.56 15.74 1.23
C LEU A 6 10.01 16.11 -0.15
N HIS A 7 10.05 15.19 -1.11
CA HIS A 7 9.56 15.45 -2.47
C HIS A 7 8.03 15.62 -2.54
N HIS A 8 7.31 15.13 -1.53
CA HIS A 8 5.86 15.26 -1.45
C HIS A 8 5.43 16.48 -0.63
N LEU A 9 6.29 17.06 0.22
CA LEU A 9 5.98 18.25 1.01
C LEU A 9 5.61 19.46 0.15
N ASP A 10 6.33 19.69 -0.95
CA ASP A 10 6.06 20.83 -1.83
C ASP A 10 4.66 20.75 -2.46
N LYS A 11 4.21 19.55 -2.83
CA LYS A 11 2.86 19.32 -3.36
C LYS A 11 1.77 19.37 -2.28
N LEU A 12 2.10 18.99 -1.05
CA LEU A 12 1.18 19.08 0.09
C LEU A 12 0.90 20.54 0.46
N LEU A 13 1.85 21.45 0.22
CA LEU A 13 1.69 22.89 0.40
C LEU A 13 0.87 23.56 -0.71
N GLU A 14 0.85 23.00 -1.92
CA GLU A 14 0.03 23.49 -3.05
C GLU A 14 -1.46 23.11 -2.91
N LEU A 15 -1.77 22.09 -2.10
CA LEU A 15 -3.14 21.60 -1.84
C LEU A 15 -3.82 22.34 -0.68
N ASP A 16 -3.50 23.63 -0.48
CA ASP A 16 -4.10 24.49 0.55
C ASP A 16 -5.56 24.86 0.19
N ASP A 17 -6.40 23.82 0.10
CA ASP A 17 -7.84 23.92 0.22
C ASP A 17 -8.16 24.00 1.73
N ARG A 18 -8.81 25.09 2.12
CA ARG A 18 -8.89 25.63 3.49
C ARG A 18 -9.67 24.77 4.51
N GLU A 19 -9.94 23.51 4.20
CA GLU A 19 -10.75 22.59 5.01
C GLU A 19 -10.06 21.25 5.33
N GLN A 20 -8.92 20.92 4.71
CA GLN A 20 -8.25 19.64 4.94
C GLN A 20 -7.26 19.72 6.13
N LYS A 21 -7.60 19.08 7.26
CA LYS A 21 -6.66 18.92 8.38
C LYS A 21 -5.50 17.99 7.99
N TRP A 22 -4.36 18.57 7.64
CA TRP A 22 -3.13 17.83 7.35
C TRP A 22 -2.56 17.18 8.61
N ASN A 23 -2.34 15.86 8.57
CA ASN A 23 -1.67 15.10 9.60
C ASN A 23 -0.96 13.90 8.97
N ALA A 24 -0.23 13.13 9.77
CA ALA A 24 0.53 12.00 9.26
C ALA A 24 -0.36 11.01 8.48
N TYR A 25 -1.58 10.74 8.94
CA TYR A 25 -2.49 9.82 8.25
C TYR A 25 -2.89 10.36 6.86
N THR A 26 -3.33 11.62 6.77
CA THR A 26 -3.76 12.21 5.49
C THR A 26 -2.61 12.38 4.51
N VAL A 27 -1.39 12.64 5.00
CA VAL A 27 -0.17 12.67 4.17
C VAL A 27 0.14 11.30 3.56
N TYR A 28 0.11 10.22 4.34
CA TYR A 28 0.32 8.88 3.80
C TYR A 28 -0.82 8.47 2.86
N GLN A 29 -2.05 8.86 3.15
CA GLN A 29 -3.18 8.63 2.25
C GLN A 29 -2.97 9.30 0.89
N ALA A 30 -2.55 10.57 0.88
CA ALA A 30 -2.23 11.30 -0.35
C ALA A 30 -1.05 10.65 -1.11
N LEU A 31 0.00 10.24 -0.40
CA LEU A 31 1.15 9.54 -0.96
C LEU A 31 0.75 8.26 -1.70
N ILE A 32 -0.08 7.42 -1.07
CA ILE A 32 -0.52 6.15 -1.67
C ILE A 32 -1.45 6.41 -2.86
N ASN A 33 -2.33 7.41 -2.76
CA ASN A 33 -3.20 7.81 -3.86
C ASN A 33 -2.42 8.22 -5.12
N GLU A 34 -1.40 9.08 -4.96
CA GLU A 34 -0.51 9.48 -6.06
C GLU A 34 0.28 8.29 -6.64
N TRP A 35 0.73 7.38 -5.78
CA TRP A 35 1.38 6.15 -6.22
C TRP A 35 0.42 5.29 -7.06
N LEU A 36 -0.80 5.02 -6.57
CA LEU A 36 -1.80 4.24 -7.27
C LEU A 36 -2.10 4.81 -8.66
N ASP A 37 -2.29 6.12 -8.77
CA ASP A 37 -2.58 6.77 -10.05
C ASP A 37 -1.45 6.62 -11.06
N ARG A 38 -0.21 6.70 -10.59
CA ARG A 38 0.94 6.42 -11.44
C ARG A 38 0.99 4.96 -11.88
N GLU A 39 0.73 4.00 -10.99
CA GLU A 39 0.79 2.58 -11.34
C GLU A 39 -0.35 2.19 -12.28
N VAL A 40 -1.58 2.67 -12.06
CA VAL A 40 -2.70 2.50 -13.00
C VAL A 40 -2.34 3.06 -14.38
N ARG A 41 -1.72 4.25 -14.46
CA ARG A 41 -1.26 4.83 -15.73
C ARG A 41 -0.20 3.97 -16.42
N LYS A 42 0.79 3.44 -15.68
CA LYS A 42 1.79 2.52 -16.24
C LYS A 42 1.14 1.24 -16.77
N LEU A 43 0.25 0.61 -15.99
CA LEU A 43 -0.44 -0.60 -16.43
C LEU A 43 -1.28 -0.36 -17.69
N ARG A 44 -1.90 0.82 -17.81
CA ARG A 44 -2.63 1.25 -19.02
C ARG A 44 -1.71 1.54 -20.21
N ALA A 45 -0.51 2.06 -19.99
CA ALA A 45 0.46 2.32 -21.05
C ALA A 45 1.07 1.02 -21.61
N HIS A 46 1.24 0.00 -20.78
CA HIS A 46 1.75 -1.33 -21.18
C HIS A 46 0.67 -2.24 -21.78
N ARG A 47 -0.41 -1.66 -22.36
CA ARG A 47 -1.54 -2.37 -22.99
C ARG A 47 -1.17 -3.29 -24.17
N CYS A 48 0.09 -3.33 -24.58
CA CYS A 48 0.57 -4.16 -25.69
C CYS A 48 0.87 -5.62 -25.30
N CYS A 49 0.88 -5.96 -24.01
CA CYS A 49 1.30 -7.28 -23.54
C CYS A 49 0.10 -8.17 -23.12
N GLY A 50 -0.80 -8.52 -24.05
CA GLY A 50 -1.67 -9.70 -23.94
C GLY A 50 -2.56 -9.91 -22.69
N ARG A 51 -2.81 -8.89 -21.85
CA ARG A 51 -3.52 -9.05 -20.57
C ARG A 51 -5.02 -9.34 -20.76
N ARG A 52 -5.53 -10.29 -19.96
CA ARG A 52 -6.95 -10.72 -19.98
C ARG A 52 -7.90 -9.75 -19.26
N ARG A 53 -7.41 -9.00 -18.24
CA ARG A 53 -8.15 -7.94 -17.53
C ARG A 53 -7.17 -6.99 -16.82
N MET A 54 -7.45 -5.68 -16.86
CA MET A 54 -6.71 -4.66 -16.10
C MET A 54 -7.29 -4.57 -14.68
N PRO A 55 -6.46 -4.57 -13.62
CA PRO A 55 -6.97 -4.29 -12.28
C PRO A 55 -7.43 -2.82 -12.17
N GLU A 56 -8.54 -2.62 -11.49
CA GLU A 56 -9.02 -1.29 -11.11
C GLU A 56 -8.18 -0.72 -9.96
N ARG A 57 -8.18 0.61 -9.82
CA ARG A 57 -7.47 1.30 -8.73
C ARG A 57 -7.82 0.73 -7.35
N LYS A 58 -9.10 0.40 -7.13
CA LYS A 58 -9.59 -0.18 -5.88
C LYS A 58 -9.03 -1.58 -5.63
N GLU A 59 -8.97 -2.40 -6.68
CA GLU A 59 -8.39 -3.75 -6.61
C GLU A 59 -6.89 -3.69 -6.31
N LEU A 60 -6.15 -2.76 -6.93
CA LEU A 60 -4.73 -2.54 -6.63
C LEU A 60 -4.50 -2.21 -5.16
N PHE A 61 -5.30 -1.28 -4.64
CA PHE A 61 -5.16 -0.80 -3.29
C PHE A 61 -5.55 -1.87 -2.26
N ASN A 62 -6.65 -2.59 -2.50
CA ASN A 62 -7.07 -3.70 -1.65
C ASN A 62 -5.99 -4.80 -1.58
N ALA A 63 -5.34 -5.11 -2.69
CA ALA A 63 -4.21 -6.05 -2.71
C ALA A 63 -3.07 -5.60 -1.78
N CYS A 64 -2.72 -4.31 -1.83
CA CYS A 64 -1.68 -3.74 -0.96
C CYS A 64 -2.07 -3.86 0.52
N VAL A 65 -3.35 -3.62 0.85
CA VAL A 65 -3.89 -3.76 2.20
C VAL A 65 -3.80 -5.22 2.68
N GLN A 66 -4.18 -6.19 1.85
CA GLN A 66 -4.09 -7.62 2.19
C GLN A 66 -2.63 -8.07 2.42
N ILE A 67 -1.70 -7.64 1.56
CA ILE A 67 -0.28 -7.94 1.72
C ILE A 67 0.25 -7.34 3.02
N ALA A 68 -0.07 -6.06 3.29
CA ALA A 68 0.37 -5.39 4.50
C ALA A 68 -0.18 -6.05 5.77
N GLU A 69 -1.46 -6.45 5.76
CA GLU A 69 -2.10 -7.21 6.83
C GLU A 69 -1.35 -8.52 7.10
N ARG A 70 -1.12 -9.33 6.06
CA ARG A 70 -0.44 -10.62 6.19
C ARG A 70 0.96 -10.46 6.80
N MET A 71 1.74 -9.52 6.28
CA MET A 71 3.08 -9.22 6.78
C MET A 71 3.03 -8.75 8.24
N GLN A 72 2.08 -7.89 8.60
CA GLN A 72 1.98 -7.34 9.95
C GLN A 72 1.57 -8.40 10.98
N ARG A 73 0.60 -9.26 10.67
CA ARG A 73 0.18 -10.36 11.55
C ARG A 73 1.34 -11.28 11.92
N ARG A 74 2.25 -11.52 10.96
CA ARG A 74 3.43 -12.37 11.14
C ARG A 74 4.64 -11.63 11.69
N GLY A 75 4.57 -10.30 11.81
CA GLY A 75 5.71 -9.47 12.20
C GLY A 75 6.82 -9.44 11.16
N GLU A 76 6.48 -9.68 9.90
CA GLU A 76 7.38 -9.75 8.76
C GLU A 76 7.40 -8.42 8.00
N ARG A 77 8.49 -8.20 7.25
CA ARG A 77 8.70 -7.03 6.37
C ARG A 77 8.86 -7.40 4.91
N ILE A 78 8.78 -8.70 4.63
CA ILE A 78 8.89 -9.28 3.30
C ILE A 78 7.80 -10.35 3.22
N ILE A 79 7.17 -10.48 2.07
CA ILE A 79 6.33 -11.63 1.73
C ILE A 79 7.05 -12.44 0.65
N SER A 80 7.21 -13.74 0.88
CA SER A 80 7.90 -14.62 -0.07
C SER A 80 7.10 -14.80 -1.36
N GLU A 81 7.74 -15.33 -2.40
CA GLU A 81 7.02 -15.66 -3.64
C GLU A 81 5.92 -16.71 -3.37
N ASP A 82 6.21 -17.77 -2.62
CA ASP A 82 5.25 -18.82 -2.31
C ASP A 82 4.02 -18.27 -1.57
N GLU A 83 4.23 -17.35 -0.65
CA GLU A 83 3.15 -16.71 0.11
C GLU A 83 2.31 -15.78 -0.77
N LEU A 84 2.96 -15.05 -1.68
CA LEU A 84 2.24 -14.26 -2.66
C LEU A 84 1.40 -15.15 -3.58
N GLN A 85 1.94 -16.29 -4.03
CA GLN A 85 1.18 -17.26 -4.83
C GLN A 85 -0.06 -17.76 -4.07
N GLN A 86 0.07 -18.05 -2.77
CA GLN A 86 -1.07 -18.42 -1.94
C GLN A 86 -2.12 -17.31 -1.85
N LEU A 87 -1.70 -16.04 -1.75
CA LEU A 87 -2.63 -14.91 -1.76
C LEU A 87 -3.32 -14.74 -3.12
N ILE A 88 -2.60 -14.91 -4.22
CA ILE A 88 -3.15 -14.84 -5.59
C ILE A 88 -4.16 -15.98 -5.83
N LEU A 89 -3.87 -17.19 -5.32
CA LEU A 89 -4.78 -18.32 -5.38
C LEU A 89 -6.08 -18.06 -4.60
N ALA A 90 -5.97 -17.35 -3.47
CA ALA A 90 -7.13 -16.97 -2.65
C ALA A 90 -7.93 -15.80 -3.24
N ASP A 91 -7.28 -14.87 -3.93
CA ASP A 91 -7.91 -13.71 -4.59
C ASP A 91 -7.28 -13.47 -5.96
N GLN A 92 -7.91 -13.97 -7.04
CA GLN A 92 -7.37 -13.77 -8.39
C GLN A 92 -7.30 -12.29 -8.81
N ASN A 93 -7.98 -11.38 -8.11
CA ASN A 93 -7.89 -9.95 -8.39
C ASN A 93 -6.52 -9.35 -8.04
N ILE A 94 -5.64 -10.11 -7.37
CA ILE A 94 -4.29 -9.69 -7.05
C ILE A 94 -3.21 -10.34 -7.94
N ALA A 95 -3.60 -11.16 -8.92
CA ALA A 95 -2.68 -11.87 -9.84
C ALA A 95 -1.75 -10.93 -10.63
N TRP A 96 -2.18 -9.70 -10.91
CA TRP A 96 -1.36 -8.69 -11.59
C TRP A 96 -0.08 -8.32 -10.81
N LEU A 97 0.02 -8.65 -9.51
CA LEU A 97 1.23 -8.45 -8.71
C LEU A 97 2.42 -9.28 -9.23
N GLU A 98 2.18 -10.41 -9.90
CA GLU A 98 3.24 -11.22 -10.49
C GLU A 98 4.03 -10.45 -11.57
N GLU A 99 3.32 -9.56 -12.26
CA GLU A 99 3.84 -8.73 -13.35
C GLU A 99 4.47 -7.41 -12.84
N PHE A 100 4.48 -7.19 -11.53
CA PHE A 100 5.08 -6.01 -10.94
C PHE A 100 6.62 -6.11 -11.04
N GLU A 101 7.17 -5.43 -12.04
CA GLU A 101 8.60 -5.46 -12.32
C GLU A 101 9.44 -4.68 -11.29
N LEU A 102 10.75 -5.01 -11.27
CA LEU A 102 11.82 -4.40 -10.48
C LEU A 102 12.09 -2.93 -10.88
N GLY A 103 11.10 -2.06 -10.74
CA GLY A 103 11.30 -0.62 -10.81
C GLY A 103 11.70 -0.10 -9.44
N GLY A 104 12.99 0.15 -9.20
CA GLY A 104 13.60 0.49 -7.90
C GLY A 104 13.13 1.78 -7.19
N ARG A 105 11.95 2.31 -7.53
CA ARG A 105 11.31 3.49 -6.92
C ARG A 105 9.80 3.30 -6.71
N SER A 106 9.31 2.06 -6.64
CA SER A 106 7.89 1.81 -6.35
C SER A 106 7.62 1.73 -4.85
N LEU A 107 6.36 1.91 -4.45
CA LEU A 107 5.92 1.74 -3.07
C LEU A 107 6.04 0.28 -2.62
N LEU A 108 5.76 -0.66 -3.52
CA LEU A 108 5.94 -2.08 -3.33
C LEU A 108 7.02 -2.54 -4.32
N ASN A 109 8.09 -3.15 -3.83
CA ASN A 109 9.22 -3.58 -4.65
C ASN A 109 9.41 -5.08 -4.52
N ARG A 110 9.71 -5.73 -5.64
CA ARG A 110 10.20 -7.10 -5.67
C ARG A 110 11.72 -7.10 -5.47
N ASN A 111 12.29 -8.13 -4.86
CA ASN A 111 13.74 -8.33 -4.77
C ASN A 111 14.23 -9.39 -5.79
N SER A 112 15.53 -9.69 -5.79
CA SER A 112 16.12 -10.73 -6.66
C SER A 112 15.60 -12.14 -6.37
N GLU A 113 15.10 -12.38 -5.15
CA GLU A 113 14.48 -13.64 -4.71
C GLU A 113 12.97 -13.65 -4.97
N ARG A 114 12.47 -12.73 -5.79
CA ARG A 114 11.05 -12.61 -6.16
C ARG A 114 10.10 -12.32 -4.99
N ALA A 115 10.63 -12.02 -3.81
CA ALA A 115 9.90 -11.62 -2.62
C ALA A 115 9.57 -10.11 -2.65
N PHE A 116 8.44 -9.74 -2.05
CA PHE A 116 7.94 -8.36 -2.07
C PHE A 116 8.14 -7.67 -0.72
N ARG A 117 8.46 -6.37 -0.78
CA ARG A 117 8.56 -5.50 0.39
C ARG A 117 8.06 -4.10 0.09
N PHE A 118 7.47 -3.46 1.09
CA PHE A 118 7.21 -2.03 1.02
C PHE A 118 8.52 -1.24 1.03
N SER A 119 8.55 -0.11 0.34
CA SER A 119 9.72 0.78 0.30
C SER A 119 10.07 1.36 1.67
N HIS A 120 9.08 1.44 2.57
CA HIS A 120 9.27 1.82 3.96
C HIS A 120 8.28 1.08 4.87
N TYR A 121 8.71 0.73 6.08
CA TYR A 121 7.85 -0.01 7.03
C TYR A 121 6.58 0.77 7.41
N THR A 122 6.69 2.09 7.54
CA THR A 122 5.52 2.95 7.82
C THR A 122 4.42 2.92 6.75
N ILE A 123 4.75 2.50 5.52
CA ILE A 123 3.71 2.28 4.49
C ILE A 123 2.89 1.04 4.82
N GLN A 124 3.56 -0.05 5.25
CA GLN A 124 2.88 -1.24 5.76
C GLN A 124 2.00 -0.87 6.95
N GLU A 125 2.54 -0.13 7.93
CA GLU A 125 1.81 0.30 9.12
C GLU A 125 0.60 1.19 8.77
N PHE A 126 0.74 2.08 7.80
CA PHE A 126 -0.38 2.90 7.31
C PHE A 126 -1.46 2.06 6.61
N LEU A 127 -1.09 1.15 5.71
CA LEU A 127 -2.04 0.30 4.99
C LEU A 127 -2.81 -0.60 5.96
N VAL A 128 -2.13 -1.08 7.01
CA VAL A 128 -2.76 -1.82 8.09
C VAL A 128 -3.76 -0.94 8.84
N ALA A 129 -3.35 0.26 9.27
CA ALA A 129 -4.22 1.20 9.96
C ALA A 129 -5.48 1.51 9.13
N TYR A 130 -5.28 1.81 7.84
CA TYR A 130 -6.35 2.03 6.89
C TYR A 130 -7.33 0.84 6.84
N GLY A 131 -6.80 -0.38 6.72
CA GLY A 131 -7.61 -1.59 6.67
C GLY A 131 -8.45 -1.81 7.93
N MET A 132 -7.89 -1.51 9.11
CA MET A 132 -8.63 -1.58 10.38
C MET A 132 -9.76 -0.56 10.44
N ILE A 133 -9.49 0.71 10.11
CA ILE A 133 -10.47 1.80 10.15
C ILE A 133 -11.63 1.54 9.20
N ASN A 134 -11.34 0.98 8.03
CA ASN A 134 -12.33 0.75 6.98
C ASN A 134 -12.95 -0.67 7.00
N ASN A 135 -12.69 -1.46 8.06
CA ASN A 135 -13.15 -2.85 8.19
C ASN A 135 -12.85 -3.71 6.95
N ALA A 136 -11.65 -3.54 6.38
CA ALA A 136 -11.23 -4.23 5.16
C ALA A 136 -10.66 -5.63 5.40
N PHE A 137 -10.53 -6.05 6.67
CA PHE A 137 -9.96 -7.34 7.04
C PHE A 137 -11.04 -8.38 7.27
N ALA A 138 -10.87 -9.55 6.65
CA ALA A 138 -11.77 -10.69 6.83
C ALA A 138 -11.48 -11.50 8.11
N ALA A 139 -10.24 -11.43 8.62
CA ALA A 139 -9.78 -12.25 9.73
C ALA A 139 -9.96 -11.55 11.09
N SER A 140 -10.51 -12.28 12.07
CA SER A 140 -10.69 -11.84 13.46
C SER A 140 -9.43 -11.93 14.32
N GLU A 141 -8.34 -12.48 13.76
CA GLU A 141 -7.06 -12.58 14.47
C GLU A 141 -6.57 -11.19 14.91
N PRO A 142 -5.78 -11.08 15.98
CA PRO A 142 -5.16 -9.82 16.36
C PRO A 142 -4.03 -9.45 15.39
N VAL A 143 -3.98 -8.18 15.00
CA VAL A 143 -2.84 -7.60 14.27
C VAL A 143 -1.78 -7.20 15.27
N ARG A 144 -0.51 -7.51 14.99
CA ARG A 144 0.61 -7.12 15.86
C ARG A 144 0.71 -5.59 15.97
N PRO A 145 0.63 -5.00 17.18
CA PRO A 145 0.71 -3.55 17.34
C PRO A 145 2.15 -3.04 17.17
N THR A 146 2.27 -1.81 16.69
CA THR A 146 3.49 -0.98 16.71
C THR A 146 3.13 0.44 17.10
N ASP A 147 4.07 1.21 17.65
CA ASP A 147 3.83 2.60 18.06
C ASP A 147 3.29 3.45 16.91
N GLN A 148 3.82 3.26 15.71
CA GLN A 148 3.43 4.03 14.54
C GLN A 148 2.05 3.60 13.99
N LEU A 149 1.69 2.32 14.07
CA LEU A 149 0.33 1.84 13.77
C LEU A 149 -0.69 2.44 14.75
N LEU A 150 -0.40 2.38 16.05
CA LEU A 150 -1.26 2.96 17.08
C LEU A 150 -1.45 4.46 16.87
N ARG A 151 -0.36 5.18 16.55
CA ARG A 151 -0.41 6.60 16.23
C ARG A 151 -1.30 6.91 15.03
N PHE A 152 -1.29 6.07 13.99
CA PHE A 152 -2.20 6.26 12.85
C PHE A 152 -3.66 6.09 13.25
N LEU A 153 -3.98 5.10 14.10
CA LEU A 153 -5.33 4.85 14.60
C LEU A 153 -5.84 5.99 15.52
N GLU A 154 -4.98 6.53 16.39
CA GLU A 154 -5.31 7.66 17.25
C GLU A 154 -5.60 8.93 16.44
N ILE A 155 -4.75 9.22 15.45
CA ILE A 155 -4.90 10.39 14.59
C ILE A 155 -6.17 10.27 13.74
N SER A 156 -6.50 9.09 13.21
CA SER A 156 -7.72 8.91 12.40
C SER A 156 -9.01 9.09 13.20
N ASN A 157 -9.02 8.64 14.46
CA ASN A 157 -10.16 8.84 15.38
C ASN A 157 -10.38 10.31 15.73
N SER A 158 -9.36 11.17 15.56
CA SER A 158 -9.47 12.61 15.79
C SER A 158 -9.97 13.40 14.57
N ILE A 159 -10.16 12.73 13.43
CA ILE A 159 -10.64 13.32 12.16
C ILE A 159 -12.11 12.97 11.90
N THR A 160 -12.61 11.88 12.49
CA THR A 160 -14.00 11.40 12.38
C THR A 160 -14.87 12.09 13.42
#